data_AF-A0A919B166-F1
#
_entry.id   AF-A0A919B166-F1
#
_cell.length_a   1.000
_cell.length_b   1.000
_cell.length_c   1.000
_cell.angle_alpha   90.00
_cell.angle_beta   90.00
_cell.angle_gamma   90.00
#
_symmetry.space_group_name_H-M   'P 1'
#
loop_
_entity.id
_entity.type
_entity.pdbx_description
1 polymer ?
#
loop_
_entity_poly.entity_id
_entity_poly.type
_entity_poly.pdbx_seq_one_letter_code
_entity_poly.pdbx_strand_id
1 'polypeptide(L)'
;MSVLSLLHEHELLANPTFSQRVRMAFSRVAREVLAEDPQTPGHPLRVSLARTVLTPNDFTSPGLTPVIASDPVVSAAAAAGHIPGEPDSAQAAVTDEQILTAVRDAWNLTAGVAPTP
;
A
#
# COMPACT_ATOMS: atom_id res chain seq x y z
N MET A 1 17.79 3.34 10.22
CA MET A 1 17.20 3.25 8.86
C MET A 1 16.93 4.68 8.41
N SER A 2 17.40 5.07 7.21
CA SER A 2 17.12 6.42 6.68
C SER A 2 15.67 6.45 6.20
N VAL A 3 14.83 7.22 6.89
CA VAL A 3 13.44 7.47 6.45
C VAL A 3 13.50 8.48 5.30
N LEU A 4 12.66 8.32 4.28
CA LEU A 4 12.51 9.35 3.26
C LEU A 4 12.06 10.67 3.89
N SER A 5 12.45 11.79 3.29
CA SER A 5 11.77 13.04 3.58
C SER A 5 10.33 12.95 3.07
N LEU A 6 9.41 13.70 3.67
CA LEU A 6 8.02 13.82 3.16
C LEU A 6 7.97 14.22 1.68
N LEU A 7 8.99 14.95 1.20
CA LEU A 7 9.12 15.32 -0.20
C LEU A 7 9.38 14.09 -1.09
N HIS A 8 10.25 13.17 -0.68
CA HIS A 8 10.51 11.97 -1.45
C HIS A 8 9.35 10.96 -1.39
N GLU A 9 8.63 10.87 -0.27
CA GLU A 9 7.38 10.09 -0.20
C GLU A 9 6.33 10.68 -1.14
N HIS A 10 6.25 12.02 -1.21
CA HIS A 10 5.40 12.72 -2.17
C HIS A 10 5.80 12.43 -3.62
N GLU A 11 7.09 12.42 -3.95
CA GLU A 11 7.59 12.07 -5.28
C GLU A 11 7.28 10.62 -5.66
N LEU A 12 7.47 9.67 -4.72
CA LEU A 12 7.12 8.27 -4.91
C LEU A 12 5.61 8.09 -5.13
N LEU A 13 4.79 8.79 -4.35
CA LEU A 13 3.34 8.83 -4.51
C LEU A 13 2.94 9.41 -5.89
N ALA A 14 3.60 10.48 -6.32
CA ALA A 14 3.34 11.12 -7.61
C ALA A 14 3.76 10.25 -8.80
N ASN A 15 4.60 9.22 -8.58
CA ASN A 15 4.98 8.28 -9.63
C ASN A 15 3.76 7.42 -10.05
N PRO A 16 3.35 7.46 -11.33
CA PRO A 16 2.16 6.75 -11.79
C PRO A 16 2.35 5.22 -11.75
N THR A 17 3.56 4.72 -12.02
CA THR A 17 3.85 3.28 -11.99
C THR A 17 3.70 2.74 -10.57
N PHE A 18 4.26 3.43 -9.58
CA PHE A 18 4.09 3.07 -8.17
C PHE A 18 2.61 3.05 -7.77
N SER A 19 1.89 4.13 -8.08
CA SER A 19 0.46 4.25 -7.79
C SER A 19 -0.38 3.12 -8.40
N GLN A 20 -0.11 2.71 -9.64
CA GLN A 20 -0.82 1.60 -10.27
C GLN A 20 -0.47 0.24 -9.64
N ARG A 21 0.79 0.02 -9.26
CA ARG A 21 1.22 -1.21 -8.55
C ARG A 21 0.52 -1.33 -7.20
N VAL A 22 0.46 -0.24 -6.43
CA VAL A 22 -0.26 -0.19 -5.16
C VAL A 22 -1.76 -0.47 -5.35
N ARG A 23 -2.39 0.14 -6.36
CA ARG A 23 -3.80 -0.13 -6.69
C ARG A 23 -4.05 -1.61 -7.02
N MET A 24 -3.16 -2.22 -7.78
CA MET A 24 -3.26 -3.65 -8.10
C MET A 24 -3.07 -4.53 -6.86
N ALA A 25 -2.16 -4.16 -5.96
CA ALA A 25 -1.97 -4.85 -4.69
C ALA A 25 -3.23 -4.77 -3.79
N PHE A 26 -3.83 -3.58 -3.64
CA PHE A 26 -5.11 -3.43 -2.93
C PHE A 26 -6.22 -4.28 -3.55
N SER A 27 -6.33 -4.30 -4.88
CA SER A 27 -7.34 -5.11 -5.60
C SER A 27 -7.12 -6.61 -5.38
N ARG A 28 -5.86 -7.06 -5.32
CA ARG A 28 -5.49 -8.44 -5.02
C ARG A 28 -5.85 -8.82 -3.58
N VAL A 29 -5.45 -8.01 -2.61
CA VAL A 29 -5.75 -8.26 -1.18
C VAL A 29 -7.25 -8.22 -0.92
N ALA A 30 -8.00 -7.33 -1.58
CA ALA A 30 -9.47 -7.30 -1.49
C ALA A 30 -10.10 -8.65 -1.89
N ARG A 31 -9.59 -9.28 -2.95
CA ARG A 31 -10.06 -10.61 -3.40
C ARG A 31 -9.68 -11.71 -2.42
N GLU A 32 -8.49 -11.64 -1.83
CA GLU A 32 -8.04 -12.57 -0.79
C GLU A 32 -8.99 -12.46 0.43
N VAL A 33 -9.28 -11.24 0.89
CA VAL A 33 -10.17 -10.96 2.04
C VAL A 33 -11.61 -11.44 1.82
N LEU A 34 -12.15 -11.27 0.61
CA LEU A 34 -13.50 -11.76 0.31
C LEU A 34 -13.62 -13.29 0.34
N ALA A 35 -12.50 -14.02 0.30
CA ALA A 35 -12.44 -15.47 0.42
C ALA A 35 -11.94 -15.95 1.79
N GLU A 36 -11.63 -15.05 2.73
CA GLU A 36 -11.20 -15.39 4.09
C GLU A 36 -12.33 -16.06 4.90
N ASP A 37 -11.95 -16.86 5.89
CA ASP A 37 -12.88 -17.41 6.88
C ASP A 37 -13.62 -16.26 7.60
N PRO A 38 -14.97 -16.29 7.68
CA PRO A 38 -15.75 -15.33 8.45
C PRO A 38 -15.35 -15.19 9.94
N GLN A 39 -14.65 -16.18 10.50
CA GLN A 39 -14.10 -16.14 11.87
C GLN A 39 -12.79 -15.34 11.98
N THR A 40 -12.23 -14.84 10.87
CA THR A 40 -11.02 -14.01 10.87
C THR A 40 -11.26 -12.73 11.71
N PRO A 41 -10.33 -12.31 12.57
CA PRO A 41 -10.48 -11.08 13.35
C PRO A 41 -10.79 -9.86 12.47
N GLY A 42 -11.80 -9.08 12.88
CA GLY A 42 -12.22 -7.88 12.14
C GLY A 42 -12.88 -8.15 10.78
N HIS A 43 -13.23 -9.40 10.45
CA HIS A 43 -13.77 -9.79 9.13
C HIS A 43 -14.88 -8.89 8.59
N PRO A 44 -15.90 -8.45 9.36
CA PRO A 44 -16.92 -7.54 8.84
C PRO A 44 -16.36 -6.22 8.28
N LEU A 45 -15.39 -5.62 8.97
CA LEU A 45 -14.74 -4.38 8.53
C LEU A 45 -13.79 -4.61 7.37
N ARG A 46 -13.03 -5.72 7.40
CA ARG A 46 -12.13 -6.13 6.30
C ARG A 46 -12.91 -6.31 4.99
N VAL A 47 -14.04 -7.01 5.04
CA VAL A 47 -14.92 -7.23 3.88
C VAL A 47 -15.58 -5.93 3.42
N SER A 48 -15.98 -5.05 4.34
CA SER A 48 -16.50 -3.72 3.99
C SER A 48 -15.48 -2.93 3.18
N LEU A 49 -14.22 -2.87 3.65
CA LEU A 49 -13.12 -2.23 2.95
C LEU A 49 -12.87 -2.88 1.58
N ALA A 50 -12.94 -4.22 1.49
CA ALA A 50 -12.76 -4.94 0.23
C ALA A 50 -13.78 -4.53 -0.82
N ARG A 51 -15.04 -4.36 -0.43
CA ARG A 51 -16.10 -3.89 -1.31
C ARG A 51 -15.88 -2.46 -1.77
N THR A 52 -15.43 -1.57 -0.89
CA THR A 52 -15.08 -0.18 -1.25
C THR A 52 -13.92 -0.13 -2.25
N VAL A 53 -12.84 -0.88 -2.01
CA VAL A 53 -11.67 -0.95 -2.90
C VAL A 53 -12.05 -1.44 -4.31
N LEU A 54 -12.95 -2.41 -4.39
CA LEU A 54 -13.40 -2.98 -5.67
C LEU A 54 -14.53 -2.18 -6.33
N THR A 55 -15.04 -1.14 -5.66
CA THR A 55 -16.06 -0.25 -6.24
C THR A 55 -15.39 0.82 -7.10
N PRO A 56 -15.69 0.92 -8.41
CA PRO A 56 -14.95 1.76 -9.36
C PRO A 56 -14.83 3.25 -9.00
N ASN A 57 -15.81 3.79 -8.27
CA ASN A 57 -15.89 5.21 -7.93
C ASN A 57 -15.35 5.56 -6.53
N ASP A 58 -15.27 4.59 -5.63
CA ASP A 58 -14.95 4.85 -4.22
C ASP A 58 -13.44 4.77 -3.93
N PHE A 59 -12.68 4.11 -4.81
CA PHE A 59 -11.23 4.00 -4.71
C PHE A 59 -10.52 4.79 -5.82
N THR A 60 -10.75 6.11 -5.80
CA THR A 60 -10.10 7.06 -6.72
C THR A 60 -8.71 7.47 -6.24
N SER A 61 -7.83 7.84 -7.17
CA SER A 61 -6.43 8.20 -6.89
C SER A 61 -6.34 9.47 -6.04
N PRO A 62 -5.47 9.53 -5.02
CA PRO A 62 -4.44 8.56 -4.69
C PRO A 62 -4.89 7.41 -3.77
N GLY A 63 -6.17 7.37 -3.37
CA GLY A 63 -6.71 6.32 -2.49
C GLY A 63 -5.86 6.14 -1.23
N LEU A 64 -5.44 4.90 -0.97
CA LEU A 64 -4.55 4.55 0.14
C LEU A 64 -3.06 4.48 -0.25
N THR A 65 -2.68 4.91 -1.47
CA THR A 65 -1.26 4.94 -1.90
C THR A 65 -0.34 5.73 -0.96
N PRO A 66 -0.75 6.87 -0.37
CA PRO A 66 0.10 7.59 0.59
C PRO A 66 0.48 6.74 1.80
N VAL A 67 -0.44 5.89 2.28
CA VAL A 67 -0.19 4.98 3.40
C VAL A 67 0.94 4.01 3.06
N ILE A 68 0.95 3.49 1.82
CA ILE A 68 1.98 2.55 1.36
C ILE A 68 3.30 3.26 1.07
N ALA A 69 3.27 4.49 0.54
CA ALA A 69 4.49 5.29 0.36
C ALA A 69 5.19 5.59 1.69
N SER A 70 4.41 5.80 2.76
CA SER A 70 4.90 6.05 4.12
C SER A 70 5.25 4.78 4.91
N ASP A 71 5.03 3.58 4.35
CA ASP A 71 5.44 2.35 5.02
C ASP A 71 6.97 2.35 5.21
N PRO A 72 7.50 2.05 6.42
CA PRO A 72 8.93 2.17 6.69
C PRO A 72 9.82 1.32 5.77
N VAL A 73 9.36 0.14 5.34
CA VAL A 73 10.13 -0.76 4.47
C VAL A 73 10.09 -0.23 3.03
N VAL A 74 8.92 0.20 2.55
CA VAL A 74 8.76 0.81 1.22
C VAL A 74 9.55 2.11 1.11
N SER A 75 9.39 2.99 2.08
CA SER A 75 10.08 4.28 2.17
C SER A 75 11.60 4.07 2.19
N ALA A 76 12.12 3.17 3.03
CA ALA A 76 13.55 2.87 3.05
C ALA A 76 14.08 2.28 1.73
N ALA A 77 13.31 1.40 1.08
CA ALA A 77 13.70 0.82 -0.22
C ALA A 77 13.75 1.88 -1.33
N ALA A 78 12.71 2.72 -1.41
CA ALA A 78 12.66 3.83 -2.34
C ALA A 78 13.79 4.85 -2.09
N ALA A 79 14.13 5.13 -0.82
CA ALA A 79 15.28 5.96 -0.45
C ALA A 79 16.60 5.41 -0.98
N ALA A 80 16.82 4.11 -0.78
CA ALA A 80 18.06 3.45 -1.16
C ALA A 80 18.24 3.39 -2.69
N GLY A 81 17.14 3.34 -3.45
CA GLY A 81 17.16 3.30 -4.91
C GLY A 81 17.01 4.66 -5.61
N HIS A 82 16.91 5.75 -4.86
CA HIS A 82 16.74 7.07 -5.46
C HIS A 82 18.05 7.53 -6.15
N ILE A 83 17.95 7.87 -7.43
CA ILE A 83 19.03 8.39 -8.26
C ILE A 83 18.59 9.78 -8.75
N PRO A 84 19.29 10.85 -8.37
CA PRO A 84 18.94 12.20 -8.81
C PRO A 84 18.88 12.31 -10.33
N GLY A 85 17.76 12.82 -10.85
CA GLY A 85 17.52 12.96 -12.29
C GLY A 85 16.86 11.75 -12.96
N GLU A 86 16.63 10.65 -12.22
CA GLU A 86 15.93 9.46 -12.71
C GLU A 86 14.61 9.26 -11.95
N PRO A 87 13.48 9.83 -12.43
CA PRO A 87 12.22 9.88 -11.68
C PRO A 87 11.60 8.49 -11.37
N ASP A 88 12.00 7.46 -12.11
CA ASP A 88 11.51 6.08 -11.92
C ASP A 88 12.41 5.22 -11.02
N SER A 89 13.60 5.69 -10.64
CA SER A 89 14.56 4.84 -9.93
C SER A 89 14.05 4.43 -8.54
N ALA A 90 13.41 5.36 -7.82
CA ALA A 90 12.87 5.12 -6.48
C ALA A 90 11.75 4.06 -6.50
N GLN A 91 10.79 4.15 -7.44
CA GLN A 91 9.73 3.14 -7.53
C GLN A 91 10.24 1.78 -8.01
N ALA A 92 11.25 1.77 -8.90
CA ALA A 92 11.85 0.55 -9.41
C ALA A 92 12.57 -0.24 -8.30
N ALA A 93 13.06 0.43 -7.27
CA ALA A 93 13.72 -0.20 -6.13
C ALA A 93 12.75 -0.84 -5.12
N VAL A 94 11.48 -0.44 -5.12
CA VAL A 94 10.45 -1.06 -4.28
C VAL A 94 9.94 -2.32 -4.98
N THR A 95 9.93 -3.46 -4.29
CA THR A 95 9.44 -4.74 -4.84
C THR A 95 7.93 -4.90 -4.67
N ASP A 96 7.30 -5.72 -5.50
CA ASP A 96 5.87 -6.02 -5.36
C ASP A 96 5.55 -6.75 -4.05
N GLU A 97 6.49 -7.53 -3.52
CA GLU A 97 6.34 -8.22 -2.23
C GLU A 97 6.32 -7.23 -1.05
N GLN A 98 7.17 -6.20 -1.09
CA GLN A 98 7.13 -5.11 -0.11
C GLN A 98 5.81 -4.37 -0.17
N ILE A 99 5.32 -4.05 -1.38
CA ILE A 99 4.00 -3.42 -1.56
C ILE A 99 2.88 -4.31 -1.02
N LEU A 100 2.87 -5.61 -1.35
CA LEU A 100 1.83 -6.52 -0.87
C LEU A 100 1.83 -6.67 0.65
N THR A 101 3.01 -6.71 1.26
CA THR A 101 3.16 -6.77 2.72
C THR A 101 2.61 -5.49 3.36
N ALA A 102 3.07 -4.32 2.90
CA ALA A 102 2.59 -3.02 3.37
C ALA A 102 1.07 -2.86 3.20
N VAL A 103 0.50 -3.35 2.09
CA VAL A 103 -0.95 -3.33 1.85
C VAL A 103 -1.69 -4.20 2.86
N ARG A 104 -1.21 -5.42 3.16
CA ARG A 104 -1.85 -6.31 4.15
C ARG A 104 -1.80 -5.70 5.55
N ASP A 105 -0.68 -5.09 5.92
CA ASP A 105 -0.52 -4.43 7.21
C ASP A 105 -1.44 -3.20 7.31
N ALA A 106 -1.46 -2.35 6.27
CA ALA A 106 -2.38 -1.22 6.17
C ALA A 106 -3.86 -1.67 6.21
N TRP A 107 -4.17 -2.82 5.60
CA TRP A 107 -5.52 -3.38 5.61
C TRP A 107 -5.97 -3.76 7.01
N ASN A 108 -5.11 -4.46 7.76
CA ASN A 108 -5.36 -4.84 9.15
C ASN A 108 -5.59 -3.60 10.01
N LEU A 109 -4.69 -2.61 9.92
CA LEU A 109 -4.79 -1.35 10.65
C LEU A 109 -6.09 -0.60 10.34
N THR A 110 -6.45 -0.48 9.05
CA THR A 110 -7.68 0.21 8.61
C THR A 110 -8.93 -0.53 9.06
N ALA A 111 -8.88 -1.86 9.14
CA ALA A 111 -9.97 -2.69 9.66
C ALA A 111 -10.01 -2.75 11.20
N GLY A 112 -9.19 -1.96 11.90
CA GLY A 112 -9.13 -1.94 13.36
C GLY A 112 -8.52 -3.19 13.99
N VAL A 113 -7.79 -3.99 13.21
CA VAL A 113 -7.05 -5.15 13.68
C VAL A 113 -5.64 -4.68 14.04
N ALA A 114 -5.37 -4.54 15.35
CA ALA A 114 -4.02 -4.23 15.82
C ALA A 114 -3.10 -5.44 15.62
N PRO A 115 -1.82 -5.22 15.24
CA PRO A 115 -0.83 -6.29 15.29
C PRO A 115 -0.73 -6.79 16.73
N THR A 116 -0.80 -8.11 16.92
CA THR A 116 -0.57 -8.74 18.21
C THR A 116 0.86 -8.38 18.68
N PRO A 117 1.03 -7.91 19.93
CA PRO A 117 2.34 -7.50 20.44
C PRO A 117 3.38 -8.62 20.46
#